data_AF-A0A933ZNK4-F1
#
_entry.id   AF-A0A933ZNK4-F1
#
_cell.length_a   1.000
_cell.length_b   1.000
_cell.length_c   1.000
_cell.angle_alpha   90.00
_cell.angle_beta   90.00
_cell.angle_gamma   90.00
#
_symmetry.space_group_name_H-M   'P 1'
#
loop_
_entity.id
_entity.type
_entity.pdbx_description
1 polymer ?
#
loop_
_entity_poly.entity_id
_entity_poly.type
_entity_poly.pdbx_seq_one_letter_code
_entity_poly.pdbx_strand_id
1 'polypeptide(L)'
;MALSTIEAYDLVRFADHLQERLAAAQGELSPKRGLKPEKDWLAAAAALLTVGREPTAGLLEKVRGLPELVEVRDEYASEFQGLWVDALERLHAGITFHAGNRDPIIEALYPHQKFPALRRADKEGVLDYAKELERRLKSSYVSRLLAQPAYAFAGPVLEVIAAASAKWQSAFVGEGMGEEQAGELRKELISNAKKLDLAVKQARLLAEAALAPVPGMFEEQGLAA
;
A
#
# COMPACT_ATOMS: atom_id res chain seq x y z
N MET A 1 8.80 27.42 9.30
CA MET A 1 7.74 26.70 10.05
C MET A 1 8.27 25.32 10.39
N ALA A 2 7.99 24.81 11.59
CA ALA A 2 8.34 23.44 11.95
C ALA A 2 7.22 22.51 11.47
N LEU A 3 7.54 21.51 10.65
CA LEU A 3 6.58 20.48 10.24
C LEU A 3 6.12 19.69 11.47
N SER A 4 4.82 19.51 11.61
CA SER A 4 4.23 18.50 12.49
C SER A 4 4.50 17.08 11.97
N THR A 5 4.27 16.07 12.81
CA THR A 5 4.43 14.66 12.43
C THR A 5 3.52 14.28 11.25
N ILE A 6 2.29 14.76 11.24
CA ILE A 6 1.31 14.50 10.16
C ILE A 6 1.76 15.17 8.86
N GLU A 7 2.12 16.46 8.89
CA GLU A 7 2.61 17.16 7.69
C GLU A 7 3.90 16.53 7.13
N ALA A 8 4.78 16.06 8.02
CA ALA A 8 5.99 15.35 7.61
C ALA A 8 5.67 14.00 6.97
N TYR A 9 4.71 13.26 7.51
CA TYR A 9 4.21 12.01 6.93
C TYR A 9 3.61 12.24 5.54
N ASP A 10 2.71 13.22 5.43
CA ASP A 10 2.02 13.55 4.19
C ASP A 10 2.98 14.01 3.10
N LEU A 11 4.02 14.78 3.46
CA LEU A 11 5.05 15.19 2.51
C LEU A 11 5.83 14.00 1.94
N VAL A 12 6.18 13.02 2.78
CA VAL A 12 6.87 11.81 2.32
C VAL A 12 5.94 10.98 1.43
N ARG A 13 4.68 10.79 1.82
CA ARG A 13 3.67 10.11 0.99
C ARG A 13 3.44 10.83 -0.34
N PHE A 14 3.38 12.16 -0.32
CA PHE A 14 3.24 12.98 -1.53
C PHE A 14 4.42 12.81 -2.47
N ALA A 15 5.66 12.79 -1.93
CA ALA A 15 6.86 12.58 -2.73
C ALA A 15 6.86 11.20 -3.43
N ASP A 16 6.32 10.16 -2.79
CA ASP A 16 6.17 8.84 -3.39
C ASP A 16 5.27 8.89 -4.64
N HIS A 17 4.10 9.53 -4.52
CA HIS A 17 3.20 9.73 -5.66
C HIS A 17 3.75 10.67 -6.73
N LEU A 18 4.47 11.72 -6.32
CA LEU A 18 5.11 12.64 -7.25
C LEU A 18 6.12 11.92 -8.15
N GLN A 19 6.88 10.96 -7.61
CA GLN A 19 7.82 10.17 -8.42
C GLN A 19 7.10 9.37 -9.52
N GLU A 20 5.98 8.74 -9.20
CA GLU A 20 5.17 7.98 -10.17
C GLU A 20 4.66 8.89 -11.29
N ARG A 21 4.16 10.08 -10.93
CA ARG A 21 3.69 11.09 -11.89
C ARG A 21 4.80 11.63 -12.78
N LEU A 22 5.99 11.88 -12.23
CA LEU A 22 7.15 12.29 -13.03
C LEU A 22 7.58 11.19 -14.00
N ALA A 23 7.55 9.92 -13.60
CA ALA A 23 7.86 8.80 -14.49
C ALA A 23 6.84 8.67 -15.64
N ALA A 24 5.55 8.85 -15.35
CA ALA A 24 4.49 8.88 -16.37
C ALA A 24 4.70 10.04 -17.36
N ALA A 25 4.94 11.25 -16.85
CA ALA A 25 5.25 12.42 -17.68
C ALA A 25 6.49 12.21 -18.56
N GLN A 26 7.54 11.55 -18.05
CA GLN A 26 8.72 11.19 -18.85
C GLN A 26 8.37 10.23 -20.00
N GLY A 27 7.53 9.24 -19.73
CA GLY A 27 7.04 8.29 -20.74
C GLY A 27 6.34 8.99 -21.89
N GLU A 28 5.50 9.98 -21.59
CA GLU A 28 4.76 10.76 -22.59
C GLU A 28 5.58 11.85 -23.30
N LEU A 29 6.58 12.42 -22.63
CA LEU A 29 7.46 13.44 -23.22
C LEU A 29 8.52 12.80 -24.13
N SER A 30 8.97 11.58 -23.81
CA SER A 30 9.99 10.83 -24.53
C SER A 30 9.78 10.74 -26.07
N PRO A 31 8.59 10.39 -26.60
CA PRO A 31 8.38 10.30 -28.04
C PRO A 31 8.34 11.66 -28.77
N LYS A 32 8.18 12.79 -28.07
CA LYS A 32 8.06 14.11 -28.69
C LYS A 32 9.42 14.59 -29.22
N ARG A 33 9.44 15.15 -30.45
CA ARG A 33 10.66 15.63 -31.12
C ARG A 33 10.95 17.09 -30.74
N GLY A 34 12.22 17.46 -30.72
CA GLY A 34 12.64 18.86 -30.52
C GLY A 34 12.69 19.34 -29.06
N LEU A 35 12.32 18.51 -28.09
CA LEU A 35 12.20 18.88 -26.67
C LEU A 35 13.36 18.32 -25.83
N LYS A 36 14.61 18.53 -26.26
CA LYS A 36 15.76 17.98 -25.53
C LYS A 36 15.94 18.65 -24.16
N PRO A 37 15.97 19.99 -24.03
CA PRO A 37 16.09 20.66 -22.74
C PRO A 37 15.01 20.25 -21.73
N GLU A 38 13.76 20.11 -22.20
CA GLU A 38 12.62 19.74 -21.37
C GLU A 38 12.75 18.31 -20.83
N LYS A 39 13.21 17.37 -21.67
CA LYS A 39 13.51 15.99 -21.23
C LYS A 39 14.62 15.98 -20.19
N ASP A 40 15.66 16.80 -20.37
CA ASP A 40 16.77 16.90 -19.44
C ASP A 40 16.30 17.50 -18.09
N TRP A 41 15.42 18.50 -18.10
CA TRP A 41 14.82 19.07 -16.87
C TRP A 41 13.92 18.07 -16.15
N LEU A 42 13.08 17.33 -16.88
CA LEU A 42 12.21 16.33 -16.28
C LEU A 42 12.99 15.14 -15.74
N ALA A 43 14.11 14.77 -16.37
CA ALA A 43 15.06 13.80 -15.84
C ALA A 43 15.74 14.32 -14.56
N ALA A 44 16.17 15.58 -14.54
CA ALA A 44 16.73 16.21 -13.35
C ALA A 44 15.74 16.28 -12.18
N ALA A 45 14.46 16.57 -12.45
CA ALA A 45 13.39 16.56 -11.46
C ALA A 45 13.26 15.18 -10.79
N ALA A 46 13.18 14.11 -11.60
CA ALA A 46 13.09 12.75 -11.08
C ALA A 46 14.35 12.31 -10.32
N ALA A 47 15.54 12.75 -10.75
CA ALA A 47 16.79 12.45 -10.07
C ALA A 47 16.86 13.13 -8.68
N LEU A 48 16.48 14.41 -8.59
CA LEU A 48 16.42 15.13 -7.32
C LEU A 48 15.47 14.44 -6.33
N LEU A 49 14.28 14.05 -6.81
CA LEU A 49 13.29 13.39 -5.97
C LEU A 49 13.75 11.99 -5.53
N THR A 50 14.42 11.23 -6.41
CA THR A 50 14.99 9.92 -6.09
C THR A 50 16.01 10.04 -4.95
N VAL A 51 16.97 10.96 -5.08
CA VAL A 51 18.00 11.19 -4.04
C VAL A 51 17.36 11.72 -2.75
N GLY A 52 16.38 12.61 -2.85
CA GLY A 52 15.68 13.17 -1.69
C GLY A 52 14.86 12.14 -0.90
N ARG A 53 14.33 11.11 -1.58
CA ARG A 53 13.50 10.04 -0.98
C ARG A 53 14.31 8.86 -0.45
N GLU A 54 15.56 8.69 -0.84
CA GLU A 54 16.40 7.57 -0.37
C GLU A 54 16.42 7.46 1.18
N PRO A 55 16.55 8.55 1.97
CA PRO A 55 16.52 8.48 3.42
C PRO A 55 15.14 8.15 4.02
N THR A 56 14.06 8.23 3.24
CA THR A 56 12.68 7.95 3.70
C THR A 56 12.22 6.55 3.32
N ALA A 57 13.08 5.73 2.71
CA ALA A 57 12.75 4.36 2.33
C ALA A 57 12.34 3.51 3.56
N GLY A 58 11.14 2.94 3.52
CA GLY A 58 10.59 2.14 4.62
C GLY A 58 10.24 2.94 5.88
N LEU A 59 10.31 4.28 5.83
CA LEU A 59 10.07 5.14 7.00
C LEU A 59 8.57 5.22 7.30
N LEU A 60 7.73 5.32 6.28
CA LEU A 60 6.27 5.41 6.42
C LEU A 60 5.68 4.21 7.17
N GLU A 61 6.21 3.01 6.94
CA GLU A 61 5.79 1.78 7.62
C GLU A 61 6.22 1.78 9.09
N LYS A 62 7.44 2.25 9.39
CA LYS A 62 7.97 2.31 10.77
C LYS A 62 7.23 3.32 11.62
N VAL A 63 6.87 4.48 11.05
CA VAL A 63 6.23 5.57 11.80
C VAL A 63 4.72 5.39 11.95
N ARG A 64 4.08 4.47 11.20
CA ARG A 64 2.62 4.23 11.27
C ARG A 64 2.14 3.85 12.69
N GLY A 65 3.02 3.30 13.53
CA GLY A 65 2.73 3.00 14.93
C GLY A 65 2.66 4.23 15.85
N LEU A 66 3.05 5.41 15.39
CA LEU A 66 3.02 6.64 16.17
C LEU A 66 1.58 7.02 16.59
N PRO A 67 1.38 7.54 17.81
CA PRO A 67 0.05 7.97 18.28
C PRO A 67 -0.59 9.05 17.43
N GLU A 68 0.20 9.93 16.79
CA GLU A 68 -0.31 11.00 15.93
C GLU A 68 -0.84 10.49 14.59
N LEU A 69 -0.53 9.24 14.22
CA LEU A 69 -0.88 8.65 12.93
C LEU A 69 -1.97 7.56 13.05
N VAL A 70 -2.79 7.62 14.10
CA VAL A 70 -3.90 6.67 14.32
C VAL A 70 -4.87 6.67 13.14
N GLU A 71 -5.32 7.84 12.69
CA GLU A 71 -6.27 7.94 11.57
C GLU A 71 -5.68 7.36 10.28
N VAL A 72 -4.44 7.72 9.96
CA VAL A 72 -3.69 7.16 8.82
C VAL A 72 -3.57 5.64 8.91
N ARG A 73 -3.26 5.12 10.11
CA ARG A 73 -3.18 3.68 10.34
C ARG A 73 -4.53 3.00 10.11
N ASP A 74 -5.61 3.58 10.60
CA ASP A 74 -6.96 3.02 10.46
C ASP A 74 -7.42 3.01 9.00
N GLU A 75 -7.06 4.04 8.22
CA GLU A 75 -7.27 4.07 6.77
C GLU A 75 -6.56 2.89 6.07
N TYR A 76 -5.26 2.70 6.34
CA TYR A 76 -4.52 1.56 5.77
C TYR A 76 -5.06 0.22 6.24
N ALA A 77 -5.43 0.09 7.51
CA ALA A 77 -6.00 -1.13 8.04
C ALA A 77 -7.31 -1.48 7.32
N SER A 78 -8.19 -0.49 7.10
CA SER A 78 -9.44 -0.65 6.37
C SER A 78 -9.20 -1.08 4.91
N GLU A 79 -8.28 -0.40 4.20
CA GLU A 79 -7.91 -0.77 2.83
C GLU A 79 -7.37 -2.20 2.74
N PHE A 80 -6.41 -2.55 3.60
CA PHE A 80 -5.78 -3.87 3.59
C PHE A 80 -6.74 -4.97 4.02
N GLN A 81 -7.69 -4.66 4.91
CA GLN A 81 -8.76 -5.57 5.30
C GLN A 81 -9.69 -5.85 4.11
N GLY A 82 -10.02 -4.82 3.32
CA GLY A 82 -10.72 -4.99 2.05
C GLY A 82 -10.02 -5.96 1.12
N LEU A 83 -8.72 -5.74 0.85
CA LEU A 83 -7.90 -6.61 -0.01
C LEU A 83 -7.85 -8.05 0.49
N TRP A 84 -7.74 -8.24 1.81
CA TRP A 84 -7.74 -9.58 2.41
C TRP A 84 -9.10 -10.27 2.27
N VAL A 85 -10.20 -9.56 2.53
CA VAL A 85 -11.56 -10.11 2.33
C VAL A 85 -11.82 -10.45 0.87
N ASP A 86 -11.37 -9.62 -0.07
CA ASP A 86 -11.51 -9.89 -1.51
C ASP A 86 -10.75 -11.17 -1.92
N ALA A 87 -9.58 -11.41 -1.34
CA ALA A 87 -8.84 -12.65 -1.56
C ALA A 87 -9.58 -13.88 -1.00
N LEU A 88 -10.25 -13.75 0.15
CA LEU A 88 -11.09 -14.81 0.71
C LEU A 88 -12.32 -15.07 -0.16
N GLU A 89 -13.00 -14.02 -0.62
CA GLU A 89 -14.14 -14.12 -1.55
C GLU A 89 -13.73 -14.79 -2.86
N ARG A 90 -12.53 -14.49 -3.37
CA ARG A 90 -11.97 -15.15 -4.56
C ARG A 90 -11.77 -16.65 -4.36
N LEU A 91 -11.26 -17.08 -3.21
CA LEU A 91 -11.12 -18.51 -2.93
C LEU A 91 -12.49 -19.19 -2.83
N HIS A 92 -13.43 -18.59 -2.11
CA HIS A 92 -14.81 -19.09 -2.02
C HIS A 92 -15.44 -19.21 -3.42
N ALA A 93 -15.37 -18.17 -4.25
CA ALA A 93 -15.90 -18.18 -5.60
C ALA A 93 -15.23 -19.24 -6.49
N GLY A 94 -13.91 -19.41 -6.38
CA GLY A 94 -13.17 -20.46 -7.08
C GLY A 94 -13.64 -21.87 -6.71
N ILE A 95 -13.86 -22.13 -5.43
CA ILE A 95 -14.42 -23.41 -4.95
C ILE A 95 -15.83 -23.61 -5.52
N THR A 96 -16.70 -22.61 -5.41
CA THR A 96 -18.07 -22.68 -5.96
C THR A 96 -18.06 -22.97 -7.47
N PHE A 97 -17.12 -22.39 -8.21
CA PHE A 97 -17.01 -22.57 -9.66
C PHE A 97 -16.45 -23.94 -10.06
N HIS A 98 -15.38 -24.40 -9.41
CA HIS A 98 -14.68 -25.64 -9.79
C HIS A 98 -15.23 -26.91 -9.14
N ALA A 99 -15.72 -26.83 -7.90
CA ALA A 99 -16.17 -27.98 -7.10
C ALA A 99 -17.67 -27.94 -6.76
N GLY A 100 -18.31 -26.78 -6.92
CA GLY A 100 -19.74 -26.59 -6.75
C GLY A 100 -20.11 -25.88 -5.44
N ASN A 101 -21.27 -25.23 -5.42
CA ASN A 101 -21.71 -24.39 -4.29
C ASN A 101 -22.04 -25.15 -2.99
N ARG A 102 -22.08 -26.48 -3.03
CA ARG A 102 -22.32 -27.35 -1.87
C ARG A 102 -21.10 -28.18 -1.50
N ASP A 103 -19.94 -27.81 -2.04
CA ASP A 103 -18.71 -28.52 -1.75
C ASP A 103 -18.41 -28.44 -0.25
N PRO A 104 -18.10 -29.58 0.41
CA PRO A 104 -17.95 -29.61 1.86
C PRO A 104 -16.73 -28.81 2.36
N ILE A 105 -15.80 -28.42 1.47
CA ILE A 105 -14.70 -27.53 1.87
C ILE A 105 -15.19 -26.11 2.17
N ILE A 106 -16.31 -25.67 1.58
CA ILE A 106 -16.88 -24.34 1.83
C ILE A 106 -17.30 -24.24 3.28
N GLU A 107 -18.08 -25.20 3.79
CA GLU A 107 -18.50 -25.21 5.19
C GLU A 107 -17.32 -25.44 6.15
N ALA A 108 -16.29 -26.18 5.72
CA ALA A 108 -15.10 -26.41 6.53
C ALA A 108 -14.22 -25.16 6.71
N LEU A 109 -14.11 -24.32 5.67
CA LEU A 109 -13.33 -23.08 5.71
C LEU A 109 -14.15 -21.88 6.19
N TYR A 110 -15.40 -21.81 5.74
CA TYR A 110 -16.30 -20.66 5.84
C TYR A 110 -17.67 -20.97 6.46
N PRO A 111 -17.74 -21.65 7.62
CA PRO A 111 -18.99 -21.82 8.36
C PRO A 111 -19.62 -20.47 8.63
N HIS A 112 -20.90 -20.35 8.30
CA HIS A 112 -21.70 -19.14 8.48
C HIS A 112 -21.10 -17.88 7.83
N GLN A 113 -20.69 -18.00 6.56
CA GLN A 113 -20.11 -16.96 5.72
C GLN A 113 -20.71 -15.54 5.92
N LYS A 114 -19.88 -14.56 6.32
CA LYS A 114 -20.25 -13.14 6.40
C LYS A 114 -19.11 -12.20 5.99
N PHE A 115 -18.65 -12.27 4.73
CA PHE A 115 -17.58 -11.38 4.24
C PHE A 115 -17.91 -9.89 4.39
N PRO A 116 -19.15 -9.41 4.14
CA PRO A 116 -19.50 -8.01 4.39
C PRO A 116 -19.47 -7.59 5.86
N ALA A 117 -19.62 -8.54 6.80
CA ALA A 117 -19.43 -8.26 8.22
C ALA A 117 -17.94 -8.21 8.55
N LEU A 118 -17.14 -9.14 8.00
CA LEU A 118 -15.69 -9.15 8.18
C LEU A 118 -15.02 -7.88 7.66
N ARG A 119 -15.53 -7.27 6.56
CA ARG A 119 -15.04 -5.95 6.08
C ARG A 119 -15.24 -4.80 7.07
N ARG A 120 -16.20 -4.93 8.00
CA ARG A 120 -16.56 -3.90 8.99
C ARG A 120 -16.24 -4.33 10.42
N ALA A 121 -15.62 -5.49 10.58
CA ALA A 121 -15.20 -5.99 11.87
C ALA A 121 -14.05 -5.12 12.39
N ASP A 122 -13.98 -5.01 13.72
CA ASP A 122 -12.87 -4.39 14.41
C ASP A 122 -11.60 -5.26 14.33
N LYS A 123 -10.49 -4.71 14.81
CA LYS A 123 -9.19 -5.38 14.80
C LYS A 123 -9.23 -6.75 15.48
N GLU A 124 -9.91 -6.85 16.63
CA GLU A 124 -10.02 -8.10 17.39
C GLU A 124 -10.81 -9.16 16.61
N GLY A 125 -11.96 -8.80 16.04
CA GLY A 125 -12.76 -9.71 15.22
C GLY A 125 -12.03 -10.20 13.97
N VAL A 126 -11.22 -9.34 13.34
CA VAL A 126 -10.38 -9.73 12.19
C VAL A 126 -9.28 -10.70 12.61
N LEU A 127 -8.58 -10.43 13.73
CA LEU A 127 -7.53 -11.32 14.26
C LEU A 127 -8.09 -12.69 14.61
N ASP A 128 -9.24 -12.75 15.26
CA ASP A 128 -9.87 -14.00 15.65
C ASP A 128 -10.32 -14.81 14.44
N TYR A 129 -10.89 -14.15 13.43
CA TYR A 129 -11.19 -14.81 12.16
C TYR A 129 -9.92 -15.35 11.48
N ALA A 130 -8.83 -14.57 11.43
CA ALA A 130 -7.58 -14.99 10.81
C ALA A 130 -6.98 -16.23 11.49
N LYS A 131 -6.95 -16.26 12.83
CA LYS A 131 -6.48 -17.41 13.62
C LYS A 131 -7.33 -18.65 13.35
N GLU A 132 -8.65 -18.48 13.32
CA GLU A 132 -9.57 -19.59 13.10
C GLU A 132 -9.48 -20.14 11.67
N LEU A 133 -9.32 -19.27 10.67
CA LEU A 133 -9.04 -19.67 9.29
C LEU A 133 -7.73 -20.45 9.18
N GLU A 134 -6.65 -19.96 9.80
CA GLU A 134 -5.37 -20.66 9.83
C GLU A 134 -5.49 -22.04 10.48
N ARG A 135 -6.23 -22.14 11.60
CA ARG A 135 -6.52 -23.42 12.26
C ARG A 135 -7.26 -24.40 11.35
N ARG A 136 -8.25 -23.92 10.58
CA ARG A 136 -9.01 -24.75 9.63
C ARG A 136 -8.16 -25.21 8.47
N LEU A 137 -7.33 -24.34 7.89
CA LEU A 137 -6.39 -24.68 6.82
C LEU A 137 -5.40 -25.78 7.22
N LYS A 138 -4.95 -25.76 8.49
CA LYS A 138 -4.06 -26.78 9.07
C LYS A 138 -4.77 -28.07 9.47
N SER A 139 -6.11 -28.13 9.40
CA SER A 139 -6.84 -29.35 9.75
C SER A 139 -6.58 -30.46 8.72
N SER A 140 -6.40 -31.70 9.20
CA SER A 140 -6.11 -32.85 8.35
C SER A 140 -7.18 -33.11 7.29
N TYR A 141 -8.43 -32.71 7.56
CA TYR A 141 -9.53 -32.80 6.61
C TYR A 141 -9.35 -31.83 5.44
N VAL A 142 -9.17 -30.53 5.72
CA VAL A 142 -9.02 -29.50 4.70
C VAL A 142 -7.74 -29.69 3.89
N SER A 143 -6.62 -30.00 4.56
CA SER A 143 -5.34 -30.24 3.87
C SER A 143 -5.42 -31.43 2.89
N ARG A 144 -6.16 -32.49 3.23
CA ARG A 144 -6.40 -33.63 2.31
C ARG A 144 -7.30 -33.27 1.13
N LEU A 145 -8.31 -32.42 1.33
CA LEU A 145 -9.15 -31.95 0.23
C LEU A 145 -8.34 -31.07 -0.72
N LEU A 146 -7.63 -30.06 -0.21
CA LEU A 146 -6.83 -29.13 -1.01
C LEU A 146 -5.70 -29.80 -1.80
N ALA A 147 -5.23 -30.97 -1.37
CA ALA A 147 -4.24 -31.75 -2.11
C ALA A 147 -4.81 -32.45 -3.35
N GLN A 148 -6.13 -32.51 -3.53
CA GLN A 148 -6.73 -33.15 -4.69
C GLN A 148 -6.61 -32.27 -5.94
N PRO A 149 -6.45 -32.86 -7.14
CA PRO A 149 -6.30 -32.10 -8.39
C PRO A 149 -7.42 -31.09 -8.67
N ALA A 150 -8.65 -31.38 -8.20
CA ALA A 150 -9.80 -30.50 -8.33
C ALA A 150 -9.60 -29.13 -7.65
N TYR A 151 -8.69 -29.01 -6.67
CA TYR A 151 -8.38 -27.78 -5.95
C TYR A 151 -7.01 -27.20 -6.31
N ALA A 152 -6.39 -27.61 -7.42
CA ALA A 152 -5.09 -27.08 -7.83
C ALA A 152 -5.08 -25.53 -7.97
N PHE A 153 -6.22 -24.92 -8.27
CA PHE A 153 -6.39 -23.46 -8.32
C PHE A 153 -6.26 -22.77 -6.95
N ALA A 154 -6.49 -23.49 -5.84
CA ALA A 154 -6.57 -22.91 -4.50
C ALA A 154 -5.19 -22.49 -3.97
N GLY A 155 -4.12 -23.20 -4.32
CA GLY A 155 -2.75 -22.92 -3.87
C GLY A 155 -2.33 -21.46 -4.10
N PRO A 156 -2.34 -20.97 -5.35
CA PRO A 156 -2.01 -19.57 -5.64
C PRO A 156 -2.92 -18.56 -4.92
N VAL A 157 -4.20 -18.87 -4.71
CA VAL A 157 -5.12 -17.96 -4.01
C VAL A 157 -4.84 -17.95 -2.51
N LEU A 158 -4.46 -19.07 -1.90
CA LEU A 158 -4.05 -19.16 -0.50
C LEU A 158 -2.77 -18.36 -0.23
N GLU A 159 -1.82 -18.34 -1.16
CA GLU A 159 -0.65 -17.47 -1.08
C GLU A 159 -1.04 -15.98 -1.08
N VAL A 160 -1.99 -15.58 -1.93
CA VAL A 160 -2.53 -14.21 -1.95
C VAL A 160 -3.24 -13.88 -0.64
N ILE A 161 -4.03 -14.80 -0.08
CA ILE A 161 -4.69 -14.63 1.22
C ILE A 161 -3.65 -14.42 2.33
N ALA A 162 -2.60 -15.24 2.35
CA ALA A 162 -1.52 -15.13 3.34
C ALA A 162 -0.78 -13.79 3.22
N ALA A 163 -0.43 -13.38 2.00
CA ALA A 163 0.22 -12.10 1.74
C ALA A 163 -0.66 -10.90 2.14
N ALA A 164 -1.96 -10.94 1.82
CA ALA A 164 -2.90 -9.88 2.19
C ALA A 164 -3.12 -9.81 3.71
N SER A 165 -3.16 -10.95 4.40
CA SER A 165 -3.23 -11.00 5.87
C SER A 165 -1.98 -10.40 6.52
N ALA A 166 -0.79 -10.75 6.03
CA ALA A 166 0.47 -10.17 6.50
C ALA A 166 0.53 -8.66 6.24
N LYS A 167 0.04 -8.22 5.07
CA LYS A 167 -0.08 -6.79 4.73
C LYS A 167 -1.02 -6.07 5.69
N TRP A 168 -2.18 -6.64 6.00
CA TRP A 168 -3.09 -6.07 7.01
C TRP A 168 -2.44 -5.95 8.39
N GLN A 169 -1.76 -6.99 8.86
CA GLN A 169 -1.03 -6.95 10.14
C GLN A 169 0.07 -5.88 10.13
N SER A 170 0.70 -5.62 8.99
CA SER A 170 1.72 -4.56 8.84
C SER A 170 1.19 -3.15 9.13
N ALA A 171 -0.14 -2.92 9.07
CA ALA A 171 -0.73 -1.66 9.46
C ALA A 171 -0.48 -1.34 10.95
N PHE A 172 -0.38 -2.37 11.80
CA PHE A 172 -0.26 -2.22 13.25
C PHE A 172 1.17 -2.37 13.78
N VAL A 173 2.16 -2.46 12.89
CA VAL A 173 3.56 -2.54 13.29
C VAL A 173 3.96 -1.26 14.03
N GLY A 174 4.56 -1.43 15.23
CA GLY A 174 4.98 -0.31 16.07
C GLY A 174 3.87 0.28 16.95
N GLU A 175 2.64 -0.24 16.89
CA GLU A 175 1.58 0.17 17.82
C GLU A 175 1.99 -0.14 19.27
N GLY A 176 1.84 0.84 20.16
CA GLY A 176 2.24 0.71 21.57
C GLY A 176 3.75 0.83 21.81
N MET A 177 4.53 1.35 20.85
CA MET A 177 5.94 1.68 21.06
C MET A 177 6.12 2.65 22.24
N GLY A 178 7.24 2.53 22.96
CA GLY A 178 7.58 3.43 24.07
C GLY A 178 7.84 4.86 23.60
N GLU A 179 7.62 5.85 24.48
CA GLU A 179 7.76 7.28 24.13
C GLU A 179 9.17 7.66 23.67
N GLU A 180 10.21 6.99 24.17
CA GLU A 180 11.58 7.19 23.72
C GLU A 180 11.74 6.84 22.23
N GLN A 181 11.31 5.63 21.84
CA GLN A 181 11.34 5.17 20.44
C GLN A 181 10.45 6.04 19.55
N ALA A 182 9.25 6.41 20.03
CA ALA A 182 8.36 7.31 19.31
C ALA A 182 9.03 8.68 19.06
N GLY A 183 9.70 9.23 20.08
CA GLY A 183 10.44 10.49 20.00
C GLY A 183 11.57 10.46 18.96
N GLU A 184 12.30 9.34 18.85
CA GLU A 184 13.34 9.16 17.83
C GLU A 184 12.75 9.10 16.42
N LEU A 185 11.70 8.30 16.21
CA LEU A 185 11.03 8.18 14.91
C LEU A 185 10.40 9.49 14.45
N ARG A 186 9.81 10.28 15.35
CA ARG A 186 9.31 11.62 15.03
C ARG A 186 10.43 12.54 14.55
N LYS A 187 11.58 12.54 15.25
CA LYS A 187 12.74 13.36 14.87
C LYS A 187 13.29 12.95 13.51
N GLU A 188 13.41 11.65 13.27
CA GLU A 188 13.86 11.10 11.99
C GLU A 188 12.91 11.51 10.85
N LEU A 189 11.61 11.31 11.03
CA LEU A 189 10.58 11.70 10.06
C LEU A 189 10.63 13.19 9.74
N ILE A 190 10.60 14.05 10.76
CA ILE A 190 10.61 15.50 10.57
C ILE A 190 11.92 15.97 9.92
N SER A 191 13.06 15.39 10.30
CA SER A 191 14.37 15.74 9.74
C SER A 191 14.46 15.38 8.25
N ASN A 192 14.03 14.16 7.88
CA ASN A 192 14.04 13.70 6.51
C ASN A 192 12.99 14.44 5.65
N ALA A 193 11.79 14.66 6.17
CA ALA A 193 10.75 15.44 5.50
C ALA A 193 11.22 16.88 5.19
N LYS A 194 11.92 17.54 6.11
CA LYS A 194 12.50 18.88 5.86
C LYS A 194 13.52 18.89 4.71
N LYS A 195 14.33 17.85 4.58
CA LYS A 195 15.29 17.72 3.46
C LYS A 195 14.54 17.45 2.15
N LEU A 196 13.52 16.60 2.22
CA LEU A 196 12.69 16.21 1.08
C LEU A 196 11.86 17.38 0.54
N ASP A 197 11.38 18.28 1.40
CA ASP A 197 10.59 19.47 1.02
C ASP A 197 11.27 20.30 -0.07
N LEU A 198 12.57 20.55 0.07
CA LEU A 198 13.33 21.28 -0.94
C LEU A 198 13.41 20.50 -2.27
N ALA A 199 13.68 19.20 -2.20
CA ALA A 199 13.78 18.35 -3.39
C ALA A 199 12.43 18.29 -4.14
N VAL A 200 11.33 18.16 -3.41
CA VAL A 200 9.97 18.20 -3.95
C VAL A 200 9.68 19.52 -4.64
N LYS A 201 9.99 20.66 -3.99
CA LYS A 201 9.81 21.99 -4.58
C LYS A 201 10.61 22.16 -5.88
N GLN A 202 11.88 21.77 -5.87
CA GLN A 202 12.74 21.86 -7.05
C GLN A 202 12.25 20.95 -8.18
N ALA A 203 11.85 19.71 -7.86
CA ALA A 203 11.33 18.77 -8.83
C ALA A 203 10.04 19.27 -9.49
N ARG A 204 9.12 19.87 -8.72
CA ARG A 204 7.89 20.46 -9.27
C ARG A 204 8.16 21.62 -10.21
N LEU A 205 9.03 22.55 -9.82
CA LEU A 205 9.40 23.69 -10.67
C LEU A 205 10.08 23.26 -11.97
N LEU A 206 10.95 22.25 -11.91
CA LEU A 206 11.58 21.68 -13.11
C LEU A 206 10.57 20.96 -14.00
N ALA A 207 9.61 20.25 -13.41
CA ALA A 207 8.55 19.58 -14.16
C ALA A 207 7.60 20.59 -14.83
N GLU A 208 7.24 21.66 -14.14
CA GLU A 208 6.43 22.75 -14.69
C GLU A 208 7.15 23.40 -15.89
N ALA A 209 8.45 23.72 -15.74
CA ALA A 209 9.25 24.26 -16.84
C ALA A 209 9.37 23.27 -18.02
N ALA A 210 9.55 21.97 -17.74
CA ALA A 210 9.66 20.93 -18.77
C ALA A 210 8.36 20.71 -19.55
N LEU A 211 7.21 20.85 -18.91
CA LEU A 211 5.91 20.57 -19.50
C LEU A 211 5.22 21.81 -20.07
N ALA A 212 5.69 23.03 -19.76
CA ALA A 212 5.16 24.27 -20.31
C ALA A 212 5.01 24.31 -21.85
N PRO A 213 5.92 23.70 -22.67
CA PRO A 213 5.75 23.65 -24.12
C PRO A 213 4.68 22.66 -24.62
N VAL A 214 4.14 21.81 -23.75
CA VAL A 214 3.10 20.83 -24.08
C VAL A 214 1.82 21.18 -23.31
N PRO A 215 0.87 21.90 -23.95
CA PRO A 215 -0.33 22.39 -23.29
C PRO A 215 -1.12 21.27 -22.59
N GLY A 216 -1.51 21.51 -21.33
CA GLY A 216 -2.33 20.59 -20.53
C GLY A 216 -1.60 19.41 -19.89
N MET A 217 -0.36 19.12 -20.32
CA MET A 217 0.35 17.92 -19.88
C MET A 217 0.74 17.98 -18.39
N PHE A 218 1.00 19.16 -17.84
CA PHE A 218 1.33 19.31 -16.41
C PHE A 218 0.13 18.98 -15.52
N GLU A 219 -1.06 19.41 -15.93
CA GLU A 219 -2.34 19.15 -15.26
C GLU A 219 -2.80 17.70 -15.46
N GLU A 220 -2.71 17.16 -16.68
CA GLU A 220 -3.08 15.78 -17.02
C GLU A 220 -2.28 14.75 -16.22
N GLN A 221 -1.00 15.04 -15.96
CA GLN A 221 -0.13 14.19 -15.12
C GLN A 221 -0.34 14.41 -13.62
N GLY A 222 -1.24 15.32 -13.22
CA GLY A 222 -1.53 15.62 -11.83
C GLY A 222 -0.36 16.28 -11.08
N LEU A 223 0.53 16.98 -11.77
CA LEU A 223 1.71 17.61 -11.16
C LEU A 223 1.41 19.00 -10.55
N ALA A 224 0.27 19.58 -10.92
CA ALA A 224 -0.26 20.83 -10.36
C ALA A 224 -0.84 20.70 -8.95
N ALA A 225 -1.20 19.47 -8.53
CA ALA A 225 -1.73 19.18 -7.20
C ALA A 225 -0.66 19.26 -6.10
#